data_AF-A0A972XF11-F1
#
_entry.id   AF-A0A972XF11-F1
#
_cell.length_a   1.000
_cell.length_b   1.000
_cell.length_c   1.000
_cell.angle_alpha   90.00
_cell.angle_beta   90.00
_cell.angle_gamma   90.00
#
_symmetry.space_group_name_H-M   'P 1'
#
loop_
_entity.id
_entity.type
_entity.pdbx_description
1 polymer ?
#
loop_
_entity_poly.entity_id
_entity_poly.type
_entity_poly.pdbx_seq_one_letter_code
_entity_poly.pdbx_strand_id
1 'polypeptide(L)' 'MLTGLVTGCSWDGAVRGEALVIANYGRPMVKVVPFDAPDEPAQRRIGFLAGVIEVPDDFDSMGADDIANSFQGSHLTTDS' A
#
# COMPACT_ATOMS: atom_id res chain seq x y z
N MET A 1 -30.60 -7.85 34.43
CA MET A 1 -29.17 -7.52 34.57
C MET A 1 -28.73 -6.78 33.32
N LEU A 2 -28.40 -5.50 33.49
CA LEU A 2 -27.76 -4.55 32.55
C LEU A 2 -28.36 -4.43 31.12
N THR A 3 -29.45 -3.69 31.03
CA THR A 3 -29.75 -2.82 29.87
C THR A 3 -29.41 -1.40 30.32
N GLY A 4 -28.25 -0.88 29.90
CA GLY A 4 -27.69 0.36 30.43
C GLY A 4 -26.99 1.19 29.36
N LEU A 5 -27.79 1.98 28.64
CA LEU A 5 -27.55 3.40 28.38
C LEU A 5 -26.13 3.81 27.88
N VAL A 6 -25.92 3.76 26.56
CA VAL A 6 -24.91 4.60 25.88
C VAL A 6 -25.49 6.02 25.76
N THR A 7 -25.48 6.78 26.85
CA THR A 7 -25.69 8.23 26.83
C THR A 7 -24.35 8.91 27.06
N GLY A 8 -23.70 9.32 25.97
CA GLY A 8 -22.47 10.12 26.00
C GLY A 8 -21.96 10.40 24.59
N CYS A 9 -22.06 11.65 24.17
CA CYS A 9 -21.96 12.15 22.80
C CYS A 9 -20.56 12.10 22.14
N SER A 10 -20.01 10.93 21.78
CA SER A 10 -18.79 10.88 20.94
C SER A 10 -19.04 10.69 19.44
N TRP A 11 -20.29 10.45 19.01
CA TRP A 11 -20.61 10.20 17.59
C TRP A 11 -20.83 11.49 16.77
N ASP A 12 -20.96 12.67 17.40
CA ASP A 12 -21.25 13.94 16.70
C ASP A 12 -20.24 14.24 15.58
N GLY A 13 -18.93 14.12 15.89
CA GLY A 13 -17.87 14.27 14.89
C GLY A 13 -17.96 13.25 13.75
N ALA A 14 -18.32 11.99 14.05
CA ALA A 14 -18.51 10.97 13.03
C ALA A 14 -19.71 11.27 12.11
N VAL A 15 -20.81 11.84 12.65
CA VAL A 15 -21.97 12.30 11.85
C VAL A 15 -21.57 13.44 10.93
N ARG A 16 -20.70 14.32 11.40
CA ARG A 16 -20.17 15.48 10.67
C ARG A 16 -19.09 15.11 9.65
N GLY A 17 -18.71 13.83 9.58
CA GLY A 17 -17.71 13.35 8.63
C GLY A 17 -16.26 13.59 9.06
N GLU A 18 -15.98 13.67 10.36
CA GLU A 18 -14.62 13.78 10.87
C GLU A 18 -14.00 12.38 11.08
N ALA A 19 -12.74 12.22 10.67
CA ALA A 19 -12.01 10.98 10.89
C ALA A 19 -11.65 10.81 12.37
N LEU A 20 -11.82 9.60 12.90
CA LEU A 20 -11.47 9.27 14.29
C LEU A 20 -10.72 7.94 14.39
N VAL A 21 -9.81 7.85 15.35
CA VAL A 21 -8.97 6.67 15.57
C VAL A 21 -9.40 5.97 16.86
N ILE A 22 -9.79 4.71 16.75
CA ILE A 22 -10.11 3.84 17.87
C ILE A 22 -8.84 3.08 18.25
N ALA A 23 -8.42 3.24 19.51
CA ALA A 23 -7.26 2.58 20.07
C ALA A 23 -7.66 1.53 21.11
N ASN A 24 -6.94 0.41 21.15
CA ASN A 24 -7.01 -0.57 22.23
C ASN A 24 -5.72 -0.51 23.05
N TYR A 25 -5.82 -0.27 24.36
CA TYR A 25 -4.66 -0.11 25.26
C TYR A 25 -3.61 0.90 24.74
N GLY A 26 -4.06 2.05 24.24
CA GLY A 26 -3.18 3.10 23.71
C GLY A 26 -2.53 2.78 22.36
N ARG A 27 -2.83 1.62 21.76
CA ARG A 27 -2.41 1.27 20.40
C ARG A 27 -3.53 1.60 19.42
N PRO A 28 -3.33 2.53 18.46
CA PRO A 28 -4.33 2.80 17.44
C PRO A 28 -4.54 1.54 16.59
N MET A 29 -5.78 1.08 16.47
CA MET A 29 -6.12 -0.15 15.76
C MET A 29 -7.03 0.08 14.55
N VAL A 30 -7.97 1.03 14.65
CA VAL A 30 -8.96 1.27 13.61
C VAL A 30 -9.04 2.78 13.35
N LYS A 31 -9.00 3.17 12.08
CA LYS A 31 -9.34 4.53 11.64
C LYS A 31 -10.71 4.47 10.99
N VAL A 32 -11.68 5.19 11.53
CA VAL A 32 -12.99 5.40 10.92
C VAL A 32 -12.92 6.69 10.12
N VAL A 33 -13.20 6.61 8.82
CA VAL A 33 -13.25 7.75 7.91
C VAL A 33 -14.63 7.78 7.24
N PRO A 34 -15.12 8.96 6.82
CA PRO A 34 -16.30 9.05 5.98
C PRO A 34 -16.11 8.26 4.69
N PHE A 35 -17.19 7.66 4.19
CA PHE A 35 -17.15 6.90 2.96
C PHE A 35 -16.78 7.78 1.74
N ASP A 36 -17.27 9.01 1.71
CA ASP A 36 -16.99 9.99 0.65
C ASP A 36 -15.78 10.88 0.96
N ALA A 37 -14.97 10.53 1.97
CA ALA A 37 -13.75 11.28 2.23
C ALA A 37 -12.82 11.13 1.01
N PRO A 38 -12.25 12.22 0.49
CA PRO A 38 -11.23 12.12 -0.52
C PRO A 38 -10.10 11.25 0.03
N ASP A 39 -9.67 10.25 -0.75
CA ASP A 39 -8.50 9.45 -0.40
C ASP A 39 -7.36 10.40 -0.05
N GLU A 40 -6.74 10.21 1.12
CA GLU A 40 -5.52 10.95 1.44
C GLU A 40 -4.57 10.76 0.26
N PRO A 41 -4.05 11.85 -0.34
CA PRO A 41 -3.22 11.73 -1.52
C PRO A 41 -2.09 10.79 -1.16
N ALA A 42 -2.11 9.59 -1.74
CA ALA A 42 -1.13 8.55 -1.45
C ALA A 42 0.23 9.21 -1.47
N GLN A 43 0.95 9.22 -0.34
CA GLN A 43 2.17 9.97 -0.19
C GLN A 43 3.09 9.56 -1.34
N ARG A 44 3.17 10.41 -2.37
CA ARG A 44 3.80 10.05 -3.64
C ARG A 44 5.30 10.04 -3.38
N ARG A 45 5.83 8.87 -3.01
CA ARG A 45 7.27 8.63 -2.81
C ARG A 45 8.01 8.46 -4.14
N ILE A 46 7.48 9.03 -5.22
CA ILE A 46 8.17 9.12 -6.50
C ILE A 46 9.26 10.19 -6.37
N GLY A 47 10.45 9.91 -6.90
CA GLY A 47 11.60 10.81 -6.79
C GLY A 47 12.41 10.71 -5.49
N PHE A 48 12.10 9.76 -4.59
CA PHE A 48 12.94 9.51 -3.40
C PHE A 48 14.41 9.17 -3.74
N LEU A 49 14.64 8.58 -4.92
CA LEU A 49 15.97 8.26 -5.44
C LEU A 49 16.32 9.11 -6.69
N ALA A 50 15.63 10.23 -6.92
CA ALA A 50 15.95 11.12 -8.02
C ALA A 50 17.39 11.63 -7.87
N GLY A 51 18.24 11.38 -8.87
CA GLY A 51 19.65 11.76 -8.87
C GLY A 51 20.60 10.80 -8.16
N VAL A 52 20.11 9.72 -7.55
CA VAL A 52 20.95 8.66 -6.96
C VAL A 52 21.27 7.55 -7.97
N ILE A 53 20.41 7.39 -8.97
CA ILE A 53 20.55 6.40 -10.04
C ILE A 53 20.57 7.16 -11.36
N GLU A 54 21.63 6.96 -12.14
CA GLU A 54 21.71 7.36 -13.54
C GLU A 54 21.23 6.17 -14.38
N VAL A 55 20.15 6.35 -15.12
CA VAL A 55 19.62 5.32 -16.03
C VAL A 55 20.33 5.48 -17.37
N PRO A 56 21.10 4.48 -17.83
CA PRO A 56 21.73 4.51 -19.15
C PRO A 56 20.71 4.51 -20.28
N ASP A 57 21.07 5.07 -21.45
CA ASP A 57 20.21 5.11 -22.64
C ASP A 57 19.84 3.71 -23.16
N ASP A 58 20.64 2.69 -22.84
CA ASP A 58 20.48 1.30 -23.28
C ASP A 58 19.78 0.38 -22.25
N PHE A 59 19.20 0.93 -21.18
CA PHE A 59 18.60 0.17 -20.07
C PHE A 59 17.62 -0.93 -20.50
N ASP A 60 16.82 -0.68 -21.55
CA ASP A 60 15.85 -1.66 -22.08
C ASP A 60 16.50 -2.91 -22.68
N SER A 61 17.79 -2.84 -23.01
CA SER A 61 18.57 -3.92 -23.63
C SER A 61 19.69 -4.46 -22.74
N MET A 62 20.00 -3.77 -21.63
CA MET A 62 21.01 -4.21 -20.67
C MET A 62 20.65 -5.60 -20.11
N GLY A 63 21.62 -6.52 -20.15
CA GLY A 63 21.42 -7.89 -19.64
C GLY A 63 20.51 -8.78 -20.48
N ALA A 64 20.16 -8.38 -21.71
CA ALA A 64 19.29 -9.16 -22.58
C ALA A 64 19.77 -10.61 -22.77
N ASP A 65 21.07 -10.84 -22.95
CA ASP A 65 21.64 -12.17 -23.12
C ASP A 65 21.52 -13.03 -21.84
N ASP A 66 21.78 -12.46 -20.68
CA ASP A 66 21.66 -13.16 -19.38
C ASP A 66 20.20 -13.48 -19.04
N ILE A 67 19.30 -12.55 -19.34
CA ILE A 67 17.85 -12.75 -19.24
C ILE A 67 17.43 -13.88 -20.17
N ALA A 68 17.84 -13.83 -21.45
CA ALA A 68 17.52 -14.85 -22.43
C ALA A 68 18.04 -16.23 -21.99
N ASN A 69 19.27 -16.32 -21.50
CA ASN A 69 19.86 -17.56 -20.98
C ASN A 69 19.12 -18.10 -19.76
N SER A 70 18.60 -17.22 -18.88
CA SER A 70 17.81 -17.62 -17.71
C SER A 70 16.46 -18.24 -18.09
N PHE A 71 15.90 -17.88 -19.25
CA PHE A 71 14.60 -18.37 -19.73
C PHE A 71 14.69 -19.47 -20.80
N GLN A 72 15.86 -19.72 -21.38
CA GLN A 72 16.09 -20.76 -22.41
C GLN A 72 16.18 -22.19 -21.85
N GLY A 73 15.52 -22.46 -20.72
CA GLY A 73 15.49 -23.73 -19.98
C GLY A 73 16.03 -24.95 -20.75
N SER A 74 17.20 -25.44 -20.33
CA SER A 74 17.83 -26.64 -20.86
C SER A 74 17.06 -27.90 -20.46
N HIS A 75 15.84 -28.07 -20.95
CA HIS A 75 15.05 -29.25 -20.65
C HIS A 75 13.96 -29.44 -21.70
N LEU A 76 14.28 -30.26 -22.69
CA LEU A 76 13.52 -31.44 -23.11
C LEU A 76 14.31 -32.08 -24.26
N THR A 77 15.44 -32.71 -23.95
CA THR A 77 15.87 -33.85 -24.74
C THR A 77 14.84 -34.94 -24.45
N THR A 78 13.78 -35.00 -25.25
CA THR A 78 12.98 -36.21 -25.39
C THR A 78 13.90 -37.24 -26.03
N ASP A 79 14.59 -37.97 -25.15
CA ASP A 79 15.24 -39.23 -25.48
C ASP A 79 14.21 -40.11 -26.21
N SER A 80 14.60 -40.58 -27.40
CA SER A 80 13.80 -41.46 -28.26
C SER A 80 14.11 -42.92 -27.95
#